data_AF-A0A7R8X4T7-F1
#
_entry.id   AF-A0A7R8X4T7-F1
#
_cell.length_a   1.000
_cell.length_b   1.000
_cell.length_c   1.000
_cell.angle_alpha   90.00
_cell.angle_beta   90.00
_cell.angle_gamma   90.00
#
_symmetry.space_group_name_H-M   'P 1'
#
loop_
_entity.id
_entity.type
_entity.pdbx_description
1 polymer ?
#
loop_
_entity_poly.entity_id
_entity_poly.type
_entity_poly.pdbx_seq_one_letter_code
_entity_poly.pdbx_strand_id
1 'polypeptide(L)'
;MPTGIGLQSLVTIKVEPGLFEWLAWYQDSMPIWFSPAQFHAMGYNIDLSYTPLITTLELHDKSETCEQFYMRNFFITEKIIKATQTIGGNILMVGHAATLDTCTRQLVGHAPRDVKELHRIIHRVPYCSVAVAEEYAEENEGEKKWHLVEPPFPPFTNSSNARFDWKILLI
;
A
#
# COMPACT_ATOMS: atom_id res chain seq x y z
N MET A 1 -23.10 11.52 -0.44
CA MET A 1 -21.97 10.65 -0.08
C MET A 1 -20.75 11.15 -0.84
N PRO A 2 -19.60 11.42 -0.20
CA PRO A 2 -18.39 11.79 -0.92
C PRO A 2 -18.02 10.67 -1.90
N THR A 3 -17.84 11.00 -3.18
CA THR A 3 -17.64 10.02 -4.27
C THR A 3 -16.18 9.61 -4.47
N GLY A 4 -15.28 9.95 -3.54
CA GLY A 4 -13.84 9.72 -3.68
C GLY A 4 -13.32 10.27 -5.02
N ILE A 5 -12.51 9.50 -5.74
CA ILE A 5 -12.02 9.82 -7.09
C ILE A 5 -13.06 9.62 -8.21
N GLY A 6 -14.32 9.30 -7.87
CA GLY A 6 -15.40 9.12 -8.85
C GLY A 6 -15.32 7.83 -9.69
N LEU A 7 -14.38 6.92 -9.39
CA LEU A 7 -14.14 5.69 -10.15
C LEU A 7 -14.79 4.44 -9.52
N GLN A 8 -15.61 4.59 -8.48
CA GLN A 8 -16.14 3.45 -7.71
C GLN A 8 -16.89 2.43 -8.57
N SER A 9 -17.62 2.85 -9.60
CA SER A 9 -18.35 1.95 -10.51
C SER A 9 -17.54 1.49 -11.73
N LEU A 10 -16.33 2.03 -11.92
CA LEU A 10 -15.52 1.80 -13.12
C LEU A 10 -14.29 0.94 -12.84
N VAL A 11 -13.72 1.05 -11.65
CA VAL A 11 -12.50 0.34 -11.26
C VAL A 11 -12.80 -0.54 -10.06
N THR A 12 -12.60 -1.85 -10.24
CA THR A 12 -12.73 -2.83 -9.16
C THR A 12 -11.47 -2.89 -8.31
N ILE A 13 -11.65 -3.10 -7.02
CA ILE A 13 -10.58 -3.27 -6.02
C ILE A 13 -10.13 -4.73 -6.05
N LYS A 14 -8.83 -4.94 -6.23
CA LYS A 14 -8.17 -6.25 -6.14
C LYS A 14 -7.58 -6.41 -4.74
N VAL A 15 -8.04 -7.41 -4.00
CA VAL A 15 -7.59 -7.66 -2.61
C VAL A 15 -6.32 -8.51 -2.66
N GLU A 16 -5.16 -7.91 -2.33
CA GLU A 16 -3.86 -8.57 -2.33
C GLU A 16 -3.30 -8.71 -0.90
N PRO A 17 -3.42 -9.89 -0.25
CA PRO A 17 -2.82 -10.14 1.05
C PRO A 17 -1.30 -9.95 1.05
N GLY A 18 -0.61 -10.15 -0.08
CA GLY A 18 0.82 -9.89 -0.22
C GLY A 18 1.26 -8.46 0.08
N LEU A 19 0.34 -7.49 0.15
CA LEU A 19 0.59 -6.10 0.58
C LEU A 19 0.39 -5.85 2.07
N PHE A 20 0.02 -6.87 2.83
CA PHE A 20 -0.13 -6.77 4.27
C PHE A 20 1.20 -6.41 4.94
N GLU A 21 1.09 -5.83 6.12
CA GLU A 21 2.16 -5.27 6.92
C GLU A 21 3.26 -6.27 7.31
N TRP A 22 4.33 -5.80 7.96
CA TRP A 22 5.45 -6.64 8.36
C TRP A 22 5.00 -7.65 9.43
N LEU A 23 5.14 -8.95 9.14
CA LEU A 23 4.65 -10.01 10.01
C LEU A 23 5.38 -10.07 11.37
N ALA A 24 6.57 -9.45 11.48
CA ALA A 24 7.25 -9.30 12.76
C ALA A 24 6.44 -8.49 13.79
N TRP A 25 5.46 -7.68 13.36
CA TRP A 25 4.56 -6.96 14.28
C TRP A 25 3.36 -7.81 14.76
N TYR A 26 3.19 -9.02 14.24
CA TYR A 26 2.05 -9.90 14.48
C TYR A 26 2.48 -11.27 15.03
N GLN A 27 3.39 -11.28 16.02
CA GLN A 27 3.95 -12.52 16.59
C GLN A 27 2.92 -13.34 17.39
N ASP A 28 1.98 -12.67 18.07
CA ASP A 28 1.01 -13.34 18.95
C ASP A 28 -0.22 -13.84 18.18
N SER A 29 -0.67 -13.08 17.19
CA SER A 29 -1.80 -13.45 16.35
C SER A 29 -1.87 -12.60 15.08
N MET A 30 -2.40 -13.21 14.03
CA MET A 30 -2.75 -12.52 12.80
C MET A 30 -4.20 -12.02 12.86
N PRO A 31 -4.52 -10.90 12.20
CA PRO A 31 -5.89 -10.41 12.13
C PRO A 31 -6.81 -11.38 11.37
N ILE A 32 -8.08 -11.40 11.77
CA ILE A 32 -9.12 -12.10 11.02
C ILE A 32 -9.60 -11.16 9.90
N TRP A 33 -9.24 -11.48 8.66
CA TRP A 33 -9.64 -10.69 7.50
C TRP A 33 -11.04 -11.05 6.99
N PHE A 34 -11.73 -10.06 6.44
CA PHE A 34 -12.88 -10.31 5.57
C PHE A 34 -12.40 -10.92 4.25
N SER A 35 -13.16 -11.90 3.75
CA SER A 35 -12.99 -12.43 2.40
C SER A 35 -13.43 -11.40 1.34
N PRO A 36 -12.94 -11.50 0.10
CA PRO A 36 -13.41 -10.69 -1.02
C PRO A 36 -14.94 -10.71 -1.19
N ALA A 37 -15.57 -11.87 -0.98
CA ALA A 37 -17.03 -12.02 -1.03
C ALA A 37 -17.74 -11.23 0.08
N GLN A 38 -17.19 -11.19 1.29
CA GLN A 38 -17.76 -10.40 2.38
C GLN A 38 -17.64 -8.89 2.12
N PHE A 39 -16.50 -8.42 1.62
CA PHE A 39 -16.37 -7.02 1.20
C PHE A 39 -17.37 -6.67 0.09
N HIS A 40 -17.55 -7.54 -0.90
CA HIS A 40 -18.54 -7.33 -1.95
C HIS A 40 -19.97 -7.25 -1.38
N ALA A 41 -20.34 -8.13 -0.46
CA ALA A 41 -21.64 -8.11 0.21
C ALA A 41 -21.87 -6.84 1.05
N MET A 42 -20.81 -6.19 1.52
CA MET A 42 -20.87 -4.89 2.22
C MET A 42 -20.96 -3.68 1.28
N GLY A 43 -20.96 -3.89 -0.04
CA GLY A 43 -21.11 -2.84 -1.04
C GLY A 43 -19.78 -2.25 -1.56
N TYR A 44 -18.64 -2.88 -1.26
CA TYR A 44 -17.37 -2.51 -1.89
C TYR A 44 -17.28 -3.08 -3.31
N ASN A 45 -16.75 -2.30 -4.26
CA ASN A 45 -16.58 -2.74 -5.64
C ASN A 45 -15.35 -3.66 -5.78
N ILE A 46 -15.45 -4.91 -5.29
CA ILE A 46 -14.37 -5.90 -5.29
C ILE A 46 -14.36 -6.72 -6.58
N ASP A 47 -13.18 -6.97 -7.13
CA ASP A 47 -12.96 -7.96 -8.20
C ASP A 47 -12.95 -9.38 -7.59
N LEU A 48 -14.07 -10.10 -7.71
CA LEU A 48 -14.18 -11.47 -7.22
C LEU A 48 -13.45 -12.49 -8.09
N SER A 49 -13.02 -12.11 -9.30
CA SER A 49 -12.24 -12.97 -10.19
C SER A 49 -10.73 -12.82 -9.99
N TYR A 50 -10.31 -11.85 -9.17
CA TYR A 50 -8.91 -11.65 -8.86
C TYR A 50 -8.36 -12.80 -8.01
N THR A 51 -7.32 -13.44 -8.52
CA THR A 51 -6.50 -14.40 -7.77
C THR A 51 -5.29 -13.67 -7.18
N PRO A 52 -5.14 -13.62 -5.85
CA PRO A 52 -3.98 -12.98 -5.24
C PRO A 52 -2.66 -13.64 -5.61
N LEU A 53 -1.60 -12.83 -5.67
CA LEU A 53 -0.24 -13.29 -5.89
C LEU A 53 0.33 -14.02 -4.67
N ILE A 54 -0.07 -13.59 -3.47
CA ILE A 54 0.18 -14.28 -2.21
C ILE A 54 -1.16 -14.40 -1.48
N THR A 55 -1.57 -15.64 -1.23
CA THR A 55 -2.80 -15.92 -0.50
C THR A 55 -2.65 -15.61 0.99
N THR A 56 -3.77 -15.45 1.69
CA THR A 56 -3.77 -15.29 3.15
C THR A 56 -3.11 -16.47 3.85
N LEU A 57 -3.31 -17.70 3.36
CA LEU A 57 -2.69 -18.91 3.92
C LEU A 57 -1.16 -18.88 3.78
N GLU A 58 -0.64 -18.58 2.59
CA GLU A 58 0.81 -18.50 2.35
C GLU A 58 1.50 -17.41 3.16
N LEU A 59 0.77 -16.35 3.53
CA LEU A 59 1.25 -15.28 4.38
C LEU A 59 1.31 -15.70 5.85
N HIS A 60 0.34 -16.49 6.31
CA HIS A 60 0.30 -17.02 7.68
C HIS A 60 1.44 -17.98 8.02
N ASP A 61 1.98 -18.68 7.03
CA ASP A 61 3.03 -19.70 7.21
C ASP A 61 4.45 -19.11 7.38
N LYS A 62 4.60 -17.78 7.46
CA LYS A 62 5.91 -17.11 7.42
C LYS A 62 6.16 -16.23 8.64
N SER A 63 7.23 -16.55 9.38
CA SER A 63 7.99 -15.50 10.08
C SER A 63 8.93 -14.87 9.05
N GLU A 64 8.90 -13.54 8.92
CA GLU A 64 9.70 -12.85 7.91
C GLU A 64 10.67 -11.84 8.55
N THR A 65 11.91 -11.84 8.09
CA THR A 65 12.89 -10.79 8.38
C THR A 65 12.50 -9.48 7.69
N CYS A 66 13.13 -8.38 8.09
CA CYS A 66 12.94 -7.09 7.40
C CYS A 66 13.29 -7.20 5.91
N GLU A 67 14.39 -7.87 5.57
CA GLU A 67 14.77 -8.10 4.17
C GLU A 67 13.72 -8.91 3.41
N GLN A 68 13.20 -10.00 4.00
CA GLN A 68 12.14 -10.80 3.39
C GLN A 68 10.85 -9.99 3.18
N PHE A 69 10.53 -9.09 4.11
CA PHE A 69 9.42 -8.15 3.96
C PHE A 69 9.60 -7.22 2.76
N TYR A 70 10.79 -6.62 2.58
CA TYR A 70 11.12 -5.84 1.39
C TYR A 70 11.00 -6.68 0.11
N MET A 71 11.59 -7.87 0.09
CA MET A 71 11.54 -8.78 -1.07
C MET A 71 10.11 -9.18 -1.46
N ARG A 72 9.24 -9.43 -0.47
CA ARG A 72 7.82 -9.72 -0.71
C ARG A 72 7.12 -8.54 -1.37
N ASN A 73 7.28 -7.33 -0.84
CA ASN A 73 6.64 -6.13 -1.40
C ASN A 73 7.17 -5.78 -2.79
N PHE A 74 8.47 -5.93 -3.02
CA PHE A 74 9.08 -5.74 -4.33
C PHE A 74 8.54 -6.75 -5.35
N PHE A 75 8.49 -8.03 -4.99
CA PHE A 75 7.90 -9.08 -5.84
C PHE A 75 6.46 -8.75 -6.23
N ILE A 76 5.61 -8.36 -5.27
CA ILE A 76 4.23 -7.99 -5.56
C ILE A 76 4.17 -6.79 -6.53
N THR A 77 4.99 -5.77 -6.27
CA THR A 77 5.02 -4.54 -7.09
C THR A 77 5.41 -4.87 -8.54
N GLU A 78 6.49 -5.60 -8.76
CA GLU A 78 6.93 -6.00 -10.11
C GLU A 78 5.88 -6.84 -10.84
N LYS A 79 5.22 -7.77 -10.13
CA LYS A 79 4.18 -8.62 -10.72
C LYS A 79 2.95 -7.82 -11.14
N ILE A 80 2.51 -6.86 -10.32
CA ILE A 80 1.38 -5.99 -10.65
C ILE A 80 1.71 -5.10 -11.85
N ILE A 81 2.91 -4.49 -11.87
CA ILE A 81 3.38 -3.68 -13.01
C ILE A 81 3.38 -4.53 -14.28
N LYS A 82 4.00 -5.72 -14.24
CA LYS A 82 4.06 -6.62 -15.40
C LYS A 82 2.68 -7.07 -15.88
N ALA A 83 1.76 -7.36 -14.97
CA ALA A 83 0.40 -7.79 -15.30
C ALA A 83 -0.44 -6.68 -15.96
N THR A 84 -0.10 -5.41 -15.71
CA THR A 84 -0.84 -4.25 -16.23
C THR A 84 -0.14 -3.56 -17.40
N GLN A 85 1.11 -3.93 -17.69
CA GLN A 85 1.95 -3.28 -18.70
C GLN A 85 1.33 -3.19 -20.09
N THR A 86 0.61 -4.23 -20.54
CA THR A 86 -0.02 -4.25 -21.87
C THR A 86 -1.28 -3.38 -21.95
N ILE A 87 -1.97 -3.18 -20.83
CA ILE A 87 -3.13 -2.30 -20.71
C ILE A 87 -2.66 -0.84 -20.58
N GLY A 88 -1.54 -0.63 -19.89
CA GLY A 88 -1.01 0.67 -19.54
C GLY A 88 -1.83 1.39 -18.47
N GLY A 89 -1.49 2.65 -18.22
CA GLY A 89 -2.16 3.49 -17.24
C GLY A 89 -1.53 3.44 -15.84
N ASN A 90 -2.27 3.98 -14.87
CA ASN A 90 -1.78 4.17 -13.51
C ASN A 90 -2.23 3.03 -12.59
N ILE A 91 -1.36 2.66 -11.65
CA ILE A 91 -1.63 1.67 -10.62
C ILE A 91 -1.73 2.40 -9.28
N LEU A 92 -2.81 2.17 -8.53
CA LEU A 92 -2.94 2.65 -7.15
C LEU A 92 -2.85 1.46 -6.19
N MET A 93 -1.80 1.44 -5.38
CA MET A 93 -1.62 0.47 -4.30
C MET A 93 -1.98 1.14 -2.98
N VAL A 94 -2.97 0.59 -2.27
CA VAL A 94 -3.40 1.07 -0.95
C VAL A 94 -2.99 0.03 0.08
N GLY A 95 -2.18 0.45 1.06
CA GLY A 95 -1.64 -0.44 2.08
C GLY A 95 -1.30 0.32 3.36
N HIS A 96 -0.12 0.06 3.89
CA HIS A 96 0.35 0.52 5.19
C HIS A 96 1.40 1.64 5.06
N ALA A 97 1.79 2.25 6.18
CA ALA A 97 2.87 3.24 6.19
C ALA A 97 4.17 2.71 5.57
N ALA A 98 4.48 1.43 5.79
CA ALA A 98 5.66 0.78 5.22
C ALA A 98 5.57 0.58 3.70
N THR A 99 4.36 0.41 3.15
CA THR A 99 4.13 0.15 1.72
C THR A 99 4.76 1.23 0.84
N LEU A 100 4.76 2.50 1.28
CA LEU A 100 5.36 3.60 0.52
C LEU A 100 6.86 3.39 0.25
N ASP A 101 7.61 2.87 1.23
CA ASP A 101 9.04 2.60 1.07
C ASP A 101 9.27 1.19 0.51
N THR A 102 8.62 0.16 1.02
CA THR A 102 8.93 -1.24 0.66
C THR A 102 8.52 -1.61 -0.77
N CYS A 103 7.46 -1.00 -1.31
CA CYS A 103 7.06 -1.23 -2.71
C CYS A 103 7.85 -0.40 -3.71
N THR A 104 8.49 0.71 -3.29
CA THR A 104 9.17 1.63 -4.22
C THR A 104 10.69 1.55 -4.14
N ARG A 105 11.26 1.20 -2.99
CA ARG A 105 12.71 1.26 -2.72
C ARG A 105 13.54 0.48 -3.74
N GLN A 106 13.21 -0.79 -3.92
CA GLN A 106 13.89 -1.66 -4.87
C GLN A 106 13.48 -1.36 -6.31
N LEU A 107 12.25 -0.90 -6.52
CA LEU A 107 11.76 -0.49 -7.84
C LEU A 107 12.64 0.64 -8.42
N VAL A 108 13.04 1.61 -7.60
CA VAL A 108 13.96 2.70 -8.00
C VAL A 108 15.45 2.32 -7.87
N GLY A 109 15.78 1.03 -7.80
CA GLY A 109 17.15 0.53 -7.86
C GLY A 109 17.95 0.59 -6.55
N HIS A 110 17.29 0.74 -5.40
CA HIS A 110 17.98 0.78 -4.12
C HIS A 110 17.83 -0.51 -3.29
N ALA A 111 18.83 -0.78 -2.45
CA ALA A 111 18.78 -1.92 -1.52
C ALA A 111 17.70 -1.74 -0.43
N PRO A 112 17.16 -2.87 0.09
CA PRO A 112 16.32 -2.90 1.30
C PRO A 112 16.95 -2.16 2.46
N ARG A 113 16.12 -1.56 3.32
CA ARG A 113 16.57 -0.92 4.55
C ARG A 113 16.68 -1.94 5.68
N ASP A 114 17.50 -1.61 6.67
CA ASP A 114 17.47 -2.32 7.93
C ASP A 114 16.23 -1.95 8.78
N VAL A 115 16.00 -2.71 9.85
CA VAL A 115 14.85 -2.52 10.77
C VAL A 115 14.81 -1.11 11.35
N LYS A 116 15.96 -0.55 11.71
CA LYS A 116 16.06 0.75 12.39
C LYS A 116 15.69 1.87 11.44
N GLU A 117 16.17 1.81 10.21
CA GLU A 117 15.83 2.75 9.15
C GLU A 117 14.36 2.67 8.74
N LEU A 118 13.82 1.45 8.57
CA LEU A 118 12.40 1.24 8.28
C LEU A 118 11.53 1.89 9.38
N HIS A 119 11.83 1.61 10.66
CA HIS A 119 11.13 2.25 11.77
C HIS A 119 11.22 3.78 11.73
N ARG A 120 12.36 4.36 11.38
CA ARG A 120 12.50 5.82 11.27
C ARG A 120 11.60 6.42 10.19
N ILE A 121 11.37 5.69 9.09
CA ILE A 121 10.52 6.13 7.99
C ILE A 121 9.04 6.02 8.38
N ILE A 122 8.56 4.86 8.81
CA ILE A 122 7.12 4.63 9.03
C ILE A 122 6.49 5.57 10.07
N HIS A 123 7.24 5.98 11.10
CA HIS A 123 6.76 6.92 12.12
C HIS A 123 6.57 8.35 11.59
N ARG A 124 7.05 8.64 10.37
CA ARG A 124 6.93 9.93 9.69
C ARG A 124 5.89 9.91 8.57
N VAL A 125 5.10 8.84 8.46
CA VAL A 125 4.07 8.68 7.43
C VAL A 125 2.69 8.88 8.05
N PRO A 126 2.06 10.06 7.87
CA PRO A 126 0.66 10.28 8.21
C PRO A 126 -0.33 9.40 7.43
N TYR A 127 -1.58 9.41 7.87
CA TYR A 127 -2.67 8.79 7.11
C TYR A 127 -2.81 9.42 5.72
N CYS A 128 -3.09 8.56 4.73
CA CYS A 128 -3.27 8.94 3.33
C CYS A 128 -2.05 9.67 2.72
N SER A 129 -0.85 9.48 3.26
CA SER A 129 0.38 9.85 2.54
C SER A 129 0.52 9.06 1.25
N VAL A 130 1.04 9.72 0.21
CA VAL A 130 1.18 9.14 -1.13
C VAL A 130 2.62 9.31 -1.59
N ALA A 131 3.20 8.24 -2.12
CA ALA A 131 4.41 8.26 -2.91
C ALA A 131 4.06 7.89 -4.34
N VAL A 132 4.73 8.53 -5.31
CA VAL A 132 4.53 8.26 -6.74
C VAL A 132 5.87 7.82 -7.33
N ALA A 133 5.84 6.67 -8.01
CA ALA A 133 6.95 6.20 -8.83
C ALA A 133 6.50 6.27 -10.29
N GLU A 134 7.31 6.90 -11.15
CA GLU A 134 7.05 7.04 -12.58
C GLU A 134 8.17 6.37 -13.38
N GLU A 135 7.80 5.71 -14.48
CA GLU A 135 8.74 5.08 -15.42
C GLU A 135 8.96 6.02 -16.61
N TYR A 136 10.19 6.47 -16.82
CA TYR A 136 10.58 7.19 -18.04
C TYR A 136 11.96 6.76 -18.54
N ALA A 137 12.20 6.97 -19.83
CA ALA A 137 13.51 6.73 -20.43
C ALA A 137 14.46 7.88 -20.06
N GLU A 138 15.63 7.55 -19.53
CA GLU A 138 16.68 8.56 -19.34
C GLU A 138 17.24 8.95 -20.71
N GLU A 139 17.43 10.25 -20.92
CA GLU A 139 17.77 10.86 -22.22
C GLU A 139 19.00 10.22 -22.92
N ASN A 140 19.88 9.56 -22.15
CA ASN A 140 21.16 9.02 -22.63
C ASN A 140 21.30 7.50 -22.56
N GLU A 141 20.34 6.76 -21.99
CA GLU A 141 20.53 5.32 -21.72
C GLU A 141 19.53 4.42 -22.45
N GLY A 142 18.43 4.95 -23.00
CA GLY A 142 17.43 4.18 -23.75
C GLY A 142 16.64 3.15 -22.91
N GLU A 143 17.17 2.77 -21.75
CA GLU A 143 16.50 1.97 -20.73
C GLU A 143 15.55 2.83 -19.91
N LYS A 144 14.36 2.28 -19.69
CA LYS A 144 13.36 2.89 -18.82
C LYS A 144 13.73 2.59 -17.38
N LYS A 145 13.71 3.62 -16.54
CA LYS A 145 13.95 3.49 -15.11
C LYS A 145 12.79 4.09 -14.34
N TRP A 146 12.60 3.61 -13.12
CA TRP A 146 11.62 4.13 -12.19
C TRP A 146 12.25 5.19 -11.31
N HIS A 147 11.54 6.29 -11.11
CA HIS A 147 11.98 7.38 -10.24
C HIS A 147 10.84 7.78 -9.31
N LEU A 148 11.19 8.13 -8.06
CA LEU A 148 10.24 8.76 -7.15
C LEU A 148 10.08 10.23 -7.55
N VAL A 149 8.84 10.64 -7.79
CA VAL A 149 8.48 12.00 -8.21
C VAL A 149 7.50 12.65 -7.24
N GLU A 150 7.27 13.96 -7.40
CA GLU A 150 6.27 14.68 -6.63
C GLU A 150 4.85 14.19 -6.98
N PRO A 151 3.99 13.88 -6.00
CA PRO A 151 2.61 13.53 -6.26
C PRO A 151 1.86 14.65 -7.00
N PRO A 152 0.92 14.32 -7.92
CA PRO A 152 0.21 15.31 -8.74
C PRO A 152 -0.86 16.12 -7.98
N PHE A 153 -0.84 16.06 -6.65
CA PHE A 153 -1.76 16.77 -5.75
C PHE A 153 -1.06 17.10 -4.43
N PRO A 154 -1.49 18.17 -3.73
CA PRO A 154 -0.86 18.59 -2.49
C PRO A 154 -1.07 17.57 -1.36
N PRO A 155 -0.18 17.56 -0.34
CA PRO A 155 -0.36 16.75 0.84
C PRO A 155 -1.59 17.20 1.66
N PHE A 156 -2.12 16.28 2.47
CA PHE A 156 -3.25 16.55 3.36
C PHE A 156 -2.79 16.62 4.83
N THR A 157 -3.23 17.65 5.54
CA THR A 157 -2.97 17.85 6.97
C THR A 157 -4.24 18.30 7.67
N ASN A 158 -4.53 17.73 8.84
CA ASN A 158 -5.58 18.19 9.74
C ASN A 158 -5.05 18.27 11.19
N SER A 159 -5.75 19.03 12.04
CA SER A 159 -5.44 19.09 13.48
C SER A 159 -6.24 18.05 14.25
N SER A 160 -5.74 17.67 15.43
CA SER A 160 -6.52 16.87 16.37
C SER A 160 -7.77 17.64 16.81
N ASN A 161 -8.86 16.89 17.02
CA ASN A 161 -10.10 17.43 17.58
C ASN A 161 -10.39 16.74 18.91
N ALA A 162 -10.16 17.46 20.01
CA ALA A 162 -10.39 16.91 21.34
C ALA A 162 -11.88 16.67 21.57
N ARG A 163 -12.20 15.57 22.25
CA ARG A 163 -13.58 15.27 22.64
C ARG A 163 -14.07 16.33 23.63
N PHE A 164 -15.15 17.01 23.28
CA PHE A 164 -15.83 17.93 24.19
C PHE A 164 -16.58 17.16 25.29
N ASP A 165 -16.30 17.47 26.56
CA ASP A 165 -17.11 17.03 27.70
C ASP A 165 -18.08 18.15 28.09
N TRP A 166 -19.36 17.98 27.75
CA TRP A 166 -20.39 18.97 28.03
C TRP A 166 -20.63 19.21 29.52
N LYS A 167 -20.19 18.30 30.41
CA LYS A 167 -20.36 18.43 31.87
C LYS A 167 -19.62 19.63 32.45
N ILE A 168 -18.63 20.17 31.75
CA ILE A 168 -17.92 21.39 32.18
C ILE A 168 -18.84 22.63 32.24
N LEU A 169 -20.02 22.56 31.62
CA LEU A 169 -21.00 23.65 31.61
C LEU A 169 -22.00 23.56 32.78
N LEU A 170 -21.96 22.51 33.61
CA LEU A 170 -22.86 22.31 34.74
C LEU A 170 -22.38 23.01 36.04
N ILE A 171 -21.46 23.96 35.93
CA ILE A 171 -20.93 24.74 37.05
C ILE A 171 -21.95 25.80 37.47
#